data_AF-A0A354UCH7-F1
#
_entry.id   AF-A0A354UCH7-F1
#
_cell.length_a   1.000
_cell.length_b   1.000
_cell.length_c   1.000
_cell.angle_alpha   90.00
_cell.angle_beta   90.00
_cell.angle_gamma   90.00
#
_symmetry.space_group_name_H-M   'P 1'
#
loop_
_entity.id
_entity.type
_entity.pdbx_description
1 polymer ?
#
loop_
_entity_poly.entity_id
_entity_poly.type
_entity_poly.pdbx_seq_one_letter_code
_entity_poly.pdbx_strand_id
1 'polypeptide(L)'
;MADEVETPELDTDIVKRVFVAIDGTELDIKTPWVERDVQITKRMRIPLYVNGVIKNTEELAALGLTVREYTRIEVEQAYYKDLYARDAAGDGALAERVRQYKGMLDTLGLAYDSSQDTVMAAIQAAEMEDKDKAALALTMKTVYDAITTNLEFYGSDSPHMDTYTMLAKLIKYLPEVAAEGGE
;
A
#
# COMPACT_ATOMS: atom_id res chain seq x y z
N MET A 1 -96.59 -3.42 -20.62
CA MET A 1 -95.69 -2.24 -20.61
C MET A 1 -94.40 -2.73 -19.98
N ALA A 2 -93.32 -2.70 -20.75
CA ALA A 2 -92.05 -3.31 -20.39
C ALA A 2 -91.30 -2.42 -19.39
N ASP A 3 -90.72 -3.03 -18.36
CA ASP A 3 -89.73 -2.40 -17.47
C ASP A 3 -88.51 -1.99 -18.29
N GLU A 4 -88.19 -0.70 -18.31
CA GLU A 4 -86.90 -0.20 -18.78
C GLU A 4 -85.84 -0.52 -17.70
N VAL A 5 -84.91 -1.39 -18.05
CA VAL A 5 -83.71 -1.65 -17.26
C VAL A 5 -82.73 -0.50 -17.54
N GLU A 6 -82.61 0.46 -16.63
CA GLU A 6 -81.56 1.48 -16.68
C GLU A 6 -80.19 0.81 -16.52
N THR A 7 -79.37 0.90 -17.57
CA THR A 7 -77.93 0.61 -17.50
C THR A 7 -77.23 1.69 -16.67
N PRO A 8 -76.33 1.33 -15.73
CA PRO A 8 -75.63 2.32 -14.93
C PRO A 8 -74.70 3.15 -15.81
N GLU A 9 -74.87 4.48 -15.78
CA GLU A 9 -73.94 5.43 -16.41
C GLU A 9 -72.53 5.22 -15.82
N LEU A 10 -71.58 4.86 -16.67
CA LEU A 10 -70.17 4.83 -16.31
C LEU A 10 -69.70 6.29 -16.26
N ASP A 11 -69.74 6.85 -15.04
CA ASP A 11 -69.31 8.20 -14.69
C ASP A 11 -67.78 8.36 -14.83
N THR A 12 -67.31 8.33 -16.09
CA THR A 12 -65.89 8.41 -16.44
C THR A 12 -65.44 9.83 -16.76
N ASP A 13 -66.30 10.82 -16.57
CA ASP A 13 -65.97 12.22 -16.83
C ASP A 13 -65.09 12.79 -15.71
N ILE A 14 -63.89 13.27 -16.08
CA ILE A 14 -62.96 13.87 -15.13
C ILE A 14 -63.40 15.31 -14.83
N VAL A 15 -64.22 15.47 -13.79
CA VAL A 15 -64.85 16.77 -13.42
C VAL A 15 -63.89 17.71 -12.65
N LYS A 16 -62.83 17.19 -12.03
CA LYS A 16 -61.88 17.99 -11.24
C LYS A 16 -60.46 17.44 -11.36
N ARG A 17 -59.48 18.33 -11.49
CA ARG A 17 -58.05 18.00 -11.45
C ARG A 17 -57.39 18.78 -10.32
N VAL A 18 -56.70 18.07 -9.44
CA VAL A 18 -55.90 18.61 -8.34
C VAL A 18 -54.52 17.97 -8.38
N PHE A 19 -53.49 18.66 -7.89
CA PHE A 19 -52.21 18.04 -7.65
C PHE A 19 -52.27 17.33 -6.30
N VAL A 20 -51.87 16.06 -6.24
CA VAL A 20 -51.83 15.30 -4.98
C VAL A 20 -50.37 15.10 -4.60
N ALA A 21 -50.00 15.57 -3.40
CA ALA A 21 -48.69 15.32 -2.83
C ALA A 21 -48.55 13.87 -2.32
N ILE A 22 -47.32 13.42 -2.07
CA ILE A 22 -47.03 12.02 -1.65
C ILE A 22 -47.62 11.71 -0.26
N ASP A 23 -47.85 12.73 0.57
CA ASP A 23 -48.49 12.64 1.89
C ASP A 23 -50.03 12.67 1.82
N GLY A 24 -50.62 12.74 0.63
CA GLY A 24 -52.06 12.79 0.41
C GLY A 24 -52.67 14.20 0.43
N THR A 25 -51.87 15.25 0.55
CA THR A 25 -52.37 16.63 0.52
C THR A 25 -52.81 17.02 -0.89
N GLU A 26 -54.06 17.47 -1.04
CA GLU A 26 -54.58 18.02 -2.29
C GLU A 26 -54.20 19.50 -2.44
N LEU A 27 -53.46 19.84 -3.49
CA LEU A 27 -53.11 21.19 -3.89
C LEU A 27 -53.93 21.59 -5.12
N ASP A 28 -54.45 22.83 -5.12
CA ASP A 28 -55.16 23.37 -6.27
C ASP A 28 -54.21 23.38 -7.49
N ILE A 29 -54.72 23.02 -8.66
CA ILE A 29 -53.96 23.03 -9.92
C ILE A 29 -53.39 24.41 -10.28
N LYS A 30 -53.94 25.48 -9.69
CA LYS A 30 -53.44 26.85 -9.82
C LYS A 30 -52.26 27.18 -8.89
N THR A 31 -51.85 26.25 -8.03
CA THR A 31 -50.74 26.44 -7.08
C THR A 31 -49.44 26.61 -7.87
N PRO A 32 -48.80 27.80 -7.86
CA PRO A 32 -47.75 28.13 -8.81
C PRO A 32 -46.40 27.44 -8.50
N TRP A 33 -46.14 27.06 -7.25
CA TRP A 33 -44.93 26.36 -6.84
C TRP A 33 -45.13 25.69 -5.46
N VAL A 34 -44.29 24.70 -5.15
CA VAL A 34 -44.23 24.02 -3.84
C VAL A 34 -42.78 24.04 -3.37
N GLU A 35 -42.54 24.41 -2.12
CA GLU A 35 -41.22 24.29 -1.48
C GLU A 35 -41.00 22.84 -1.06
N ARG A 36 -39.92 22.23 -1.55
CA ARG A 36 -39.48 20.90 -1.13
C ARG A 36 -37.97 20.91 -0.93
N ASP A 37 -37.53 20.34 0.19
CA ASP A 37 -36.12 20.04 0.41
C ASP A 37 -35.71 18.87 -0.48
N VAL A 38 -35.06 19.18 -1.60
CA VAL A 38 -34.48 18.19 -2.49
C VAL A 38 -33.05 17.92 -2.05
N GLN A 39 -32.74 16.71 -1.59
CA GLN A 39 -31.34 16.28 -1.42
C GLN A 39 -30.68 16.16 -2.80
N ILE A 40 -29.92 17.17 -3.20
CA ILE A 40 -29.14 17.15 -4.44
C ILE A 40 -27.83 16.40 -4.15
N THR A 41 -27.54 15.33 -4.89
CA THR A 41 -26.26 14.62 -4.84
C THR A 41 -25.16 15.51 -5.44
N LYS A 42 -24.64 16.45 -4.64
CA LYS A 42 -23.58 17.37 -5.06
C LYS A 42 -22.23 16.82 -4.60
N ARG A 43 -21.27 16.72 -5.53
CA ARG A 43 -19.89 16.33 -5.20
C ARG A 43 -19.24 17.43 -4.37
N MET A 44 -19.18 17.23 -3.06
CA MET A 44 -18.53 18.14 -2.12
C MET A 44 -17.09 17.71 -1.87
N ARG A 45 -16.17 18.69 -1.77
CA ARG A 45 -14.83 18.47 -1.25
C ARG A 45 -14.88 18.62 0.26
N ILE A 46 -14.81 17.51 0.99
CA ILE A 46 -14.82 17.51 2.45
C ILE A 46 -13.37 17.43 2.93
N PRO A 47 -12.85 18.44 3.64
CA PRO A 47 -11.48 18.41 4.14
C PRO A 47 -11.34 17.40 5.28
N LEU A 48 -10.32 16.55 5.23
CA LEU A 48 -10.02 15.57 6.28
C LEU A 48 -9.20 16.16 7.44
N TYR A 49 -8.66 17.37 7.24
CA TYR A 49 -7.89 18.12 8.21
C TYR A 49 -8.53 19.49 8.44
N VAL A 50 -8.62 19.89 9.70
CA VAL A 50 -9.05 21.23 10.11
C VAL A 50 -7.94 21.81 10.98
N ASN A 51 -7.35 22.92 10.56
CA ASN A 51 -6.20 23.56 11.23
C ASN A 51 -5.00 22.60 11.45
N GLY A 52 -4.76 21.68 10.50
CA GLY A 52 -3.65 20.72 10.57
C GLY A 52 -3.91 19.49 11.46
N VAL A 53 -5.05 19.43 12.15
CA VAL A 53 -5.47 18.28 12.95
C VAL A 53 -6.46 17.44 12.14
N ILE A 54 -6.30 16.11 12.17
CA ILE A 54 -7.20 15.19 11.49
C ILE A 54 -8.59 15.26 12.13
N LYS A 55 -9.65 15.14 11.33
CA LYS A 55 -11.03 15.02 11.83
C LYS A 55 -11.12 13.89 12.85
N ASN A 56 -11.97 14.07 13.85
CA ASN A 56 -12.18 13.05 14.88
C ASN A 56 -12.78 11.76 14.26
N THR A 57 -12.75 10.68 15.03
CA THR A 57 -13.18 9.36 14.57
C THR A 57 -14.66 9.34 14.15
N GLU A 58 -15.52 10.12 14.79
CA GLU A 58 -16.95 10.21 14.46
C GLU A 58 -17.19 10.91 13.11
N GLU A 59 -16.46 11.99 12.85
CA GLU A 59 -16.51 12.72 11.59
C GLU A 59 -15.88 11.94 10.43
N LEU A 60 -14.84 11.13 10.70
CA LEU A 60 -14.28 10.21 9.70
C LEU A 60 -15.24 9.04 9.42
N ALA A 61 -15.89 8.49 10.45
CA ALA A 61 -16.88 7.43 10.29
C ALA A 61 -18.12 7.91 9.51
N ALA A 62 -18.56 9.15 9.72
CA ALA A 62 -19.62 9.77 8.91
C ALA A 62 -19.27 9.89 7.41
N LEU A 63 -17.98 9.83 7.07
CA LEU A 63 -17.46 9.80 5.71
C LEU A 63 -17.15 8.38 5.21
N GLY A 64 -17.41 7.34 6.03
CA GLY A 64 -17.04 5.96 5.73
C GLY A 64 -15.54 5.69 5.79
N LEU A 65 -14.77 6.54 6.47
CA LEU A 65 -13.31 6.45 6.57
C LEU A 65 -12.89 5.85 7.92
N THR A 66 -11.87 5.01 7.91
CA THR A 66 -11.21 4.49 9.10
C THR A 66 -9.71 4.76 9.02
N VAL A 67 -9.11 5.12 10.16
CA VAL A 67 -7.65 5.29 10.25
C VAL A 67 -7.06 3.91 10.50
N ARG A 68 -6.23 3.44 9.57
CA ARG A 68 -5.40 2.25 9.75
C ARG A 68 -3.98 2.71 10.04
N GLU A 69 -3.49 2.39 11.23
CA GLU A 69 -2.10 2.61 11.61
C GLU A 69 -1.28 1.40 11.18
N TYR A 70 -0.14 1.64 10.53
CA TYR A 70 0.83 0.60 10.22
C TYR A 70 1.95 0.67 11.24
N THR A 71 2.35 -0.49 11.76
CA THR A 71 3.56 -0.59 12.56
C THR A 71 4.79 -0.34 11.67
N ARG A 72 5.88 0.13 12.28
CA ARG A 72 7.16 0.29 11.58
C ARG A 72 7.63 -1.01 10.91
N ILE A 73 7.36 -2.16 11.53
CA ILE A 73 7.73 -3.47 10.99
C ILE A 73 6.94 -3.79 9.72
N GLU A 74 5.63 -3.51 9.68
CA GLU A 74 4.81 -3.74 8.49
C GLU A 74 5.25 -2.85 7.32
N VAL A 75 5.58 -1.59 7.60
CA VAL A 75 6.10 -0.67 6.57
C VAL A 75 7.46 -1.15 6.05
N GLU A 76 8.37 -1.53 6.94
CA GLU A 76 9.67 -2.09 6.54
C GLU A 76 9.49 -3.37 5.72
N GLN A 77 8.64 -4.30 6.17
CA GLN A 77 8.38 -5.55 5.47
C GLN A 77 7.76 -5.32 4.08
N ALA A 78 6.82 -4.38 3.96
CA ALA A 78 6.23 -4.02 2.67
C ALA A 78 7.27 -3.42 1.72
N TYR A 79 8.14 -2.55 2.24
CA TYR A 79 9.21 -1.93 1.46
C TYR A 79 10.20 -2.96 0.92
N TYR A 80 10.77 -3.83 1.77
CA TYR A 80 11.76 -4.81 1.32
C TYR A 80 11.14 -5.89 0.43
N LYS A 81 9.89 -6.27 0.69
CA LYS A 81 9.14 -7.18 -0.19
C LYS A 81 8.97 -6.59 -1.59
N ASP A 82 8.61 -5.32 -1.69
CA ASP A 82 8.46 -4.62 -2.96
C ASP A 82 9.82 -4.45 -3.68
N LEU A 83 10.88 -4.10 -2.94
CA LEU A 83 12.24 -4.00 -3.48
C LEU A 83 12.69 -5.33 -4.11
N TYR A 84 12.54 -6.45 -3.39
CA TYR A 84 12.90 -7.76 -3.91
C TYR A 84 11.98 -8.25 -5.03
N ALA A 85 10.71 -7.83 -5.07
CA ALA A 85 9.84 -8.11 -6.21
C ALA A 85 10.29 -7.35 -7.47
N ARG A 86 10.73 -6.09 -7.33
CA ARG A 86 11.32 -5.30 -8.43
C ARG A 86 12.63 -5.90 -8.91
N ASP A 87 13.46 -6.40 -7.98
CA ASP A 87 14.69 -7.12 -8.30
C ASP A 87 14.42 -8.40 -9.10
N ALA A 88 13.50 -9.24 -8.62
CA ALA A 88 13.12 -10.49 -9.28
C ALA A 88 12.47 -10.29 -10.66
N ALA A 89 11.80 -9.16 -10.89
CA ALA A 89 11.28 -8.79 -12.21
C ALA A 89 12.37 -8.31 -13.19
N GLY A 90 13.54 -7.93 -12.68
CA GLY A 90 14.73 -7.59 -13.44
C GLY A 90 15.65 -8.80 -13.63
N ASP A 91 16.91 -8.67 -13.22
CA ASP A 91 17.92 -9.72 -13.29
C ASP A 91 18.07 -10.54 -11.99
N GLY A 92 17.38 -10.16 -10.91
CA GLY A 92 17.47 -10.80 -9.60
C GLY A 92 18.85 -10.67 -8.93
N ALA A 93 19.70 -9.76 -9.41
CA ALA A 93 21.09 -9.70 -8.99
C ALA A 93 21.25 -9.19 -7.55
N LEU A 94 20.34 -8.33 -7.06
CA LEU A 94 20.44 -7.80 -5.70
C LEU A 94 20.27 -8.91 -4.67
N ALA A 95 19.22 -9.74 -4.79
CA ALA A 95 18.99 -10.85 -3.88
C ALA A 95 20.19 -11.82 -3.85
N GLU A 96 20.76 -12.11 -5.00
CA GLU A 96 21.92 -13.01 -5.10
C GLU A 96 23.18 -12.41 -4.47
N ARG A 97 23.47 -11.13 -4.72
CA ARG A 97 24.62 -10.43 -4.10
C ARG A 97 24.46 -10.30 -2.59
N VAL A 98 23.26 -10.02 -2.10
CA VAL A 98 22.98 -9.98 -0.65
C VAL A 98 23.17 -11.38 -0.03
N ARG A 99 22.78 -12.45 -0.73
CA ARG A 99 23.01 -13.84 -0.28
C ARG A 99 24.49 -14.19 -0.22
N GLN A 100 25.27 -13.78 -1.23
CA GLN A 100 26.73 -13.95 -1.24
C GLN A 100 27.37 -13.22 -0.07
N TYR A 101 26.99 -11.97 0.18
CA TYR A 101 27.50 -11.20 1.31
C TYR A 101 27.15 -11.84 2.66
N LYS A 102 25.90 -12.28 2.81
CA LYS A 102 25.44 -13.03 3.99
C LYS A 102 26.30 -14.28 4.21
N GLY A 103 26.57 -15.07 3.17
CA GLY A 103 27.38 -16.28 3.25
C GLY A 103 28.84 -16.00 3.67
N MET A 104 29.41 -14.88 3.22
CA MET A 104 30.75 -14.45 3.67
C MET A 104 30.76 -14.05 5.15
N LEU A 105 29.72 -13.35 5.63
CA LEU A 105 29.56 -13.06 7.07
C LEU A 105 29.36 -14.32 7.90
N ASP A 106 28.54 -15.26 7.43
CA ASP A 106 28.32 -16.56 8.08
C ASP A 106 29.64 -17.34 8.20
N THR A 107 30.47 -17.32 7.14
CA THR A 107 31.80 -17.97 7.12
C THR A 107 32.74 -17.37 8.16
N LEU A 108 32.67 -16.05 8.36
CA LEU A 108 33.46 -15.35 9.38
C LEU A 108 32.83 -15.42 10.79
N GLY A 109 31.65 -16.02 10.94
CA GLY A 109 30.93 -16.08 12.21
C GLY A 109 30.45 -14.71 12.72
N LEU A 110 30.21 -13.76 11.81
CA LEU A 110 29.88 -12.37 12.14
C LEU A 110 28.36 -12.11 12.13
N ALA A 111 27.94 -11.17 12.98
CA ALA A 111 26.58 -10.66 12.96
C ALA A 111 26.32 -9.85 11.67
N TYR A 112 25.07 -9.83 11.20
CA TYR A 112 24.69 -9.16 9.94
C TYR A 112 24.69 -7.62 10.01
N ASP A 113 24.80 -7.08 11.20
CA ASP A 113 24.97 -5.65 11.49
C ASP A 113 26.42 -5.29 11.86
N SER A 114 27.38 -6.20 11.64
CA SER A 114 28.80 -5.94 11.89
C SER A 114 29.31 -4.77 11.06
N SER A 115 30.16 -3.92 11.66
CA SER A 115 30.80 -2.82 10.95
C SER A 115 31.89 -3.30 10.01
N GLN A 116 32.29 -2.46 9.05
CA GLN A 116 33.40 -2.78 8.14
C GLN A 116 34.72 -3.02 8.90
N ASP A 117 34.99 -2.27 9.97
CA ASP A 117 36.18 -2.47 10.80
C ASP A 117 36.17 -3.83 11.49
N THR A 118 35.01 -4.26 12.00
CA THR A 118 34.85 -5.60 12.60
C THR A 118 35.04 -6.70 11.55
N VAL A 119 34.49 -6.53 10.35
CA VAL A 119 34.67 -7.46 9.23
C VAL A 119 36.15 -7.58 8.86
N MET A 120 36.84 -6.45 8.68
CA MET A 120 38.27 -6.45 8.33
C MET A 120 39.13 -7.08 9.42
N ALA A 121 38.84 -6.79 10.70
CA ALA A 121 39.53 -7.41 11.82
C ALA A 121 39.33 -8.94 11.85
N ALA A 122 38.12 -9.42 11.57
CA ALA A 122 37.81 -10.85 11.51
C ALA A 122 38.56 -11.54 10.35
N ILE A 123 38.62 -10.92 9.17
CA ILE A 123 39.39 -11.44 8.04
C ILE A 123 40.87 -11.55 8.39
N GLN A 124 41.44 -10.52 9.04
CA GLN A 124 42.84 -10.53 9.44
C GLN A 124 43.14 -11.60 10.51
N ALA A 125 42.21 -11.83 11.43
CA ALA A 125 42.32 -12.85 12.47
C ALA A 125 42.03 -14.28 12.00
N ALA A 126 41.42 -14.46 10.82
CA ALA A 126 41.05 -15.78 10.33
C ALA A 126 42.27 -16.68 10.08
N GLU A 127 42.14 -17.96 10.41
CA GLU A 127 43.15 -18.99 10.16
C GLU A 127 43.17 -19.40 8.69
N MET A 128 43.72 -18.55 7.84
CA MET A 128 43.86 -18.74 6.39
C MET A 128 45.14 -18.09 5.88
N GLU A 129 45.61 -18.48 4.70
CA GLU A 129 46.79 -17.87 4.09
C GLU A 129 46.53 -16.39 3.74
N ASP A 130 47.56 -15.55 3.81
CA ASP A 130 47.43 -14.10 3.56
C ASP A 130 46.85 -13.77 2.17
N LYS A 131 47.15 -14.62 1.17
CA LYS A 131 46.59 -14.48 -0.18
C LYS A 131 45.07 -14.70 -0.20
N ASP A 132 44.57 -15.61 0.63
CA ASP A 132 43.16 -15.97 0.72
C ASP A 132 42.40 -14.91 1.54
N LYS A 133 43.04 -14.33 2.57
CA LYS A 133 42.53 -13.14 3.28
C LYS A 133 42.33 -11.97 2.33
N ALA A 134 43.35 -11.68 1.51
CA ALA A 134 43.30 -10.60 0.54
C ALA A 134 42.22 -10.84 -0.52
N ALA A 135 42.10 -12.08 -1.01
CA ALA A 135 41.05 -12.47 -1.94
C ALA A 135 39.64 -12.29 -1.32
N LEU A 136 39.42 -12.77 -0.09
CA LEU A 136 38.14 -12.64 0.60
C LEU A 136 37.77 -11.17 0.83
N ALA A 137 38.72 -10.35 1.31
CA ALA A 137 38.49 -8.92 1.51
C ALA A 137 38.11 -8.21 0.20
N LEU A 138 38.81 -8.54 -0.89
CA LEU A 138 38.49 -8.00 -2.21
C LEU A 138 37.11 -8.44 -2.69
N THR A 139 36.78 -9.73 -2.58
CA THR A 139 35.47 -10.26 -2.97
C THR A 139 34.35 -9.64 -2.16
N MET A 140 34.49 -9.52 -0.83
CA MET A 140 33.49 -8.86 0.02
C MET A 140 33.26 -7.42 -0.40
N LYS A 141 34.33 -6.68 -0.70
CA LYS A 141 34.22 -5.30 -1.20
C LYS A 141 33.52 -5.25 -2.55
N THR A 142 33.89 -6.10 -3.50
CA THR A 142 33.25 -6.15 -4.82
C THR A 142 31.76 -6.44 -4.72
N VAL A 143 31.36 -7.38 -3.86
CA VAL A 143 29.93 -7.68 -3.62
C VAL A 143 29.22 -6.49 -2.96
N TYR A 144 29.85 -5.85 -1.98
CA TYR A 144 29.29 -4.65 -1.33
C TYR A 144 29.06 -3.50 -2.32
N ASP A 145 30.06 -3.22 -3.16
CA ASP A 145 29.97 -2.18 -4.19
C ASP A 145 28.89 -2.55 -5.23
N ALA A 146 28.76 -3.83 -5.58
CA ALA A 146 27.72 -4.31 -6.49
C ALA A 146 26.30 -4.15 -5.90
N ILE A 147 26.11 -4.41 -4.60
CA ILE A 147 24.83 -4.13 -3.89
C ILE A 147 24.54 -2.63 -3.93
N THR A 148 25.55 -1.80 -3.71
CA THR A 148 25.43 -0.34 -3.78
C THR A 148 24.91 0.11 -5.16
N THR A 149 25.48 -0.41 -6.24
CA THR A 149 25.02 -0.12 -7.60
C THR A 149 23.59 -0.61 -7.86
N ASN A 150 23.17 -1.75 -7.30
CA ASN A 150 21.77 -2.17 -7.40
C ASN A 150 20.83 -1.19 -6.69
N LEU A 151 21.18 -0.73 -5.49
CA LEU A 151 20.33 0.22 -4.76
C LEU A 151 20.21 1.55 -5.50
N GLU A 152 21.30 2.03 -6.11
CA GLU A 152 21.27 3.20 -7.00
C GLU A 152 20.30 2.99 -8.17
N PHE A 153 20.40 1.83 -8.84
CA PHE A 153 19.50 1.48 -9.94
C PHE A 153 18.01 1.43 -9.50
N TYR A 154 17.71 0.98 -8.29
CA TYR A 154 16.36 0.96 -7.74
C TYR A 154 15.89 2.29 -7.11
N GLY A 155 16.67 3.36 -7.29
CA GLY A 155 16.26 4.73 -6.97
C GLY A 155 16.69 5.23 -5.59
N SER A 156 17.78 4.69 -5.02
CA SER A 156 18.42 5.30 -3.85
C SER A 156 19.16 6.59 -4.23
N ASP A 157 18.82 7.68 -3.56
CA ASP A 157 19.49 8.98 -3.72
C ASP A 157 20.86 9.03 -2.99
N SER A 158 21.16 8.06 -2.13
CA SER A 158 22.38 8.00 -1.32
C SER A 158 22.88 6.55 -1.17
N PRO A 159 23.24 5.88 -2.28
CA PRO A 159 23.38 4.43 -2.33
C PRO A 159 24.47 3.89 -1.40
N HIS A 160 25.58 4.61 -1.20
CA HIS A 160 26.64 4.18 -0.27
C HIS A 160 26.18 4.20 1.20
N MET A 161 25.46 5.24 1.61
CA MET A 161 24.92 5.36 2.97
C MET A 161 23.76 4.39 3.19
N ASP A 162 22.92 4.23 2.18
CA ASP A 162 21.80 3.30 2.20
C ASP A 162 22.31 1.86 2.27
N THR A 163 23.33 1.50 1.50
CA THR A 163 23.96 0.17 1.61
C THR A 163 24.46 -0.06 3.03
N TYR A 164 25.21 0.88 3.61
CA TYR A 164 25.73 0.74 4.97
C TYR A 164 24.61 0.57 6.02
N THR A 165 23.53 1.34 5.90
CA THR A 165 22.45 1.37 6.90
C THR A 165 21.38 0.29 6.69
N MET A 166 21.22 -0.20 5.46
CA MET A 166 20.19 -1.15 5.07
C MET A 166 20.70 -2.57 4.92
N LEU A 167 22.01 -2.83 4.85
CA LEU A 167 22.56 -4.17 4.59
C LEU A 167 22.01 -5.24 5.55
N ALA A 168 21.98 -4.95 6.85
CA ALA A 168 21.42 -5.86 7.85
C ALA A 168 19.92 -6.14 7.60
N LYS A 169 19.16 -5.14 7.14
CA LYS A 169 17.74 -5.27 6.81
C LYS A 169 17.53 -6.01 5.48
N LEU A 170 18.36 -5.76 4.48
CA LEU A 170 18.38 -6.51 3.22
C LEU A 170 18.59 -8.00 3.52
N ILE A 171 19.54 -8.35 4.39
CA ILE A 171 19.76 -9.73 4.83
C ILE A 171 18.54 -10.26 5.60
N LYS A 172 17.99 -9.50 6.55
CA LYS A 172 16.83 -9.90 7.36
C LYS A 172 15.58 -10.22 6.52
N TYR A 173 15.34 -9.45 5.46
CA TYR A 173 14.16 -9.58 4.60
C TYR A 173 14.46 -10.30 3.29
N LEU A 174 15.61 -10.97 3.18
CA LEU A 174 16.01 -11.73 2.00
C LEU A 174 14.97 -12.84 1.72
N PRO A 175 14.45 -12.96 0.48
CA PRO A 175 13.56 -14.06 0.13
C PRO A 175 14.32 -15.39 0.19
N GLU A 176 13.65 -16.41 0.74
CA GLU A 176 14.15 -17.79 0.65
C GLU A 176 14.22 -18.19 -0.82
N VAL A 177 15.30 -18.89 -1.18
CA VAL A 177 15.36 -19.53 -2.50
C VAL A 177 14.25 -20.58 -2.49
N ALA A 178 13.31 -20.49 -3.42
CA ALA A 178 12.34 -21.56 -3.61
C ALA A 178 13.14 -22.85 -3.78
N ALA A 179 13.01 -23.79 -2.85
CA ALA A 179 13.57 -25.11 -3.01
C ALA A 179 13.09 -25.61 -4.37
N GLU A 180 14.01 -25.78 -5.31
CA GLU A 180 13.67 -26.34 -6.62
C GLU A 180 12.87 -27.62 -6.35
N GLY A 181 11.62 -27.62 -6.82
CA GLY A 181 10.73 -28.74 -6.65
C GLY A 181 11.41 -29.98 -7.19
N GLY A 182 11.74 -30.90 -6.30
CA GLY A 182 12.02 -32.27 -6.67
C GLY A 182 10.76 -32.87 -7.26
N GLU A 183 10.68 -32.91 -8.58
CA GLU A 183 9.96 -33.93 -9.35
C GLU A 183 10.97 -34.77 -10.15
#